data_AF-A0A1I5FPH1-F1
#
_entry.id   AF-A0A1I5FPH1-F1
#
_cell.length_a   1.000
_cell.length_b   1.000
_cell.length_c   1.000
_cell.angle_alpha   90.00
_cell.angle_beta   90.00
_cell.angle_gamma   90.00
#
_symmetry.space_group_name_H-M   'P 1'
#
loop_
_entity.id
_entity.type
_entity.pdbx_description
1 polymer ?
#
loop_
_entity_poly.entity_id
_entity_poly.type
_entity_poly.pdbx_seq_one_letter_code
_entity_poly.pdbx_strand_id
1 'polypeptide(L)'
;MADHPNAITLDKGAQLTSESVEVARIWITNGAGSNVLIDAGILEDPTVFGYLLADTIRHAARAYAGTWGLDEDAALQAIVDGVGTELREQFTTITTIQEGMH
;
A
#
# COMPACT_ATOMS: atom_id res chain seq x y z
N MET A 1 -0.27 -13.98 16.94
CA MET A 1 1.16 -13.68 16.70
C MET A 1 1.40 -12.24 17.13
N ALA A 2 2.58 -11.93 17.66
CA ALA A 2 2.94 -10.54 17.94
C ALA A 2 3.23 -9.83 16.60
N ASP A 3 2.87 -8.55 16.50
CA ASP A 3 3.21 -7.74 15.34
C ASP A 3 4.73 -7.61 15.18
N HIS A 4 5.19 -7.50 13.93
CA HIS A 4 6.59 -7.21 13.65
C HIS A 4 6.99 -5.87 14.29
N PRO A 5 8.18 -5.73 14.90
CA PRO A 5 8.56 -4.57 15.72
C PRO A 5 8.50 -3.22 15.00
N ASN A 6 8.59 -3.22 13.66
CA ASN A 6 8.50 -2.00 12.84
C ASN A 6 7.13 -1.81 12.19
N ALA A 7 6.09 -2.52 12.65
CA ALA A 7 4.74 -2.36 12.12
C ALA A 7 4.22 -0.95 12.44
N ILE A 8 3.55 -0.34 11.46
CA ILE A 8 2.78 0.89 11.71
C ILE A 8 1.74 0.56 12.78
N THR A 9 1.75 1.34 13.86
CA THR A 9 0.76 1.20 14.93
C THR A 9 -0.58 1.73 14.44
N LEU A 10 -1.67 1.02 14.75
CA LEU A 10 -3.02 1.53 14.51
C LEU A 10 -3.21 2.84 15.29
N ASP A 11 -3.39 3.94 14.57
CA ASP A 11 -3.67 5.24 15.16
C ASP A 11 -5.04 5.20 15.85
N LYS A 12 -5.15 5.81 17.04
CA LYS A 12 -6.42 5.96 17.75
C LYS A 12 -7.45 6.77 16.96
N GLY A 13 -7.01 7.58 16.00
CA GLY A 13 -7.85 8.33 15.07
C GLY A 13 -8.34 7.52 13.87
N ALA A 14 -7.88 6.28 13.67
CA ALA A 14 -8.38 5.43 12.60
C ALA A 14 -9.85 5.03 12.88
N GLN A 15 -10.76 5.39 11.96
CA GLN A 15 -12.19 5.11 12.10
C GLN A 15 -12.52 3.70 11.61
N LEU A 16 -11.90 2.68 12.20
CA LEU A 16 -12.17 1.28 11.91
C LEU A 16 -13.40 0.80 12.69
N THR A 17 -14.21 -0.05 12.07
CA THR A 17 -15.39 -0.67 12.69
C THR A 17 -15.16 -2.17 12.92
N SER A 18 -16.11 -2.88 13.51
CA SER A 18 -16.05 -4.35 13.62
C SER A 18 -16.00 -5.06 12.26
N GLU A 19 -16.47 -4.40 11.20
CA GLU A 19 -16.49 -4.94 9.83
C GLU A 19 -15.22 -4.58 9.05
N SER A 20 -14.31 -3.78 9.62
CA SER A 20 -13.07 -3.41 8.95
C SER A 20 -12.07 -4.56 9.00
N VAL A 21 -11.52 -4.90 7.84
CA VAL A 21 -10.53 -5.97 7.66
C VAL A 21 -9.25 -5.44 7.02
N GLU A 22 -8.10 -5.99 7.41
CA GLU A 22 -6.82 -5.69 6.77
C GLU A 22 -6.75 -6.40 5.42
N VAL A 23 -6.52 -5.65 4.34
CA VAL A 23 -6.47 -6.18 2.96
C VAL A 23 -5.04 -6.46 2.51
N ALA A 24 -4.09 -5.61 2.93
CA ALA A 24 -2.71 -5.71 2.49
C ALA A 24 -1.75 -5.27 3.58
N ARG A 25 -0.60 -5.95 3.64
CA ARG A 25 0.53 -5.58 4.50
C ARG A 25 1.80 -5.50 3.67
N ILE A 26 2.35 -4.29 3.57
CA ILE A 26 3.46 -3.97 2.67
C ILE A 26 4.68 -3.56 3.51
N TRP A 27 5.82 -4.16 3.21
CA TRP A 27 7.10 -3.87 3.86
C TRP A 27 8.14 -3.50 2.82
N ILE A 28 8.97 -2.50 3.13
CA ILE A 28 10.15 -2.13 2.34
C ILE A 28 11.41 -2.50 3.10
N THR A 29 12.35 -3.16 2.42
CA THR A 29 13.67 -3.44 2.97
C THR A 29 14.69 -2.62 2.19
N ASN A 30 15.52 -1.86 2.91
CA ASN A 30 16.54 -1.00 2.28
C ASN A 30 17.41 -1.82 1.31
N GLY A 31 17.33 -1.51 0.01
CA GLY A 31 18.08 -2.16 -1.06
C GLY A 31 17.62 -3.58 -1.44
N ALA A 32 16.52 -4.10 -0.89
CA ALA A 32 16.08 -5.49 -1.12
C ALA A 32 14.62 -5.62 -1.61
N GLY A 33 14.01 -4.53 -2.06
CA GLY A 33 12.64 -4.54 -2.61
C GLY A 33 11.55 -4.61 -1.54
N SER A 34 10.34 -4.95 -1.98
CA SER A 34 9.15 -5.01 -1.13
C SER A 34 8.72 -6.44 -0.82
N ASN A 35 8.15 -6.65 0.38
CA ASN A 35 7.41 -7.85 0.72
C ASN A 35 5.94 -7.46 0.88
N VAL A 36 5.06 -8.09 0.13
CA VAL A 36 3.64 -7.74 0.04
C VAL A 36 2.81 -8.96 0.35
N LEU A 37 1.96 -8.84 1.38
CA LEU A 37 0.89 -9.79 1.69
C LEU A 37 -0.42 -9.16 1.23
N ILE A 38 -1.22 -9.90 0.46
CA ILE A 38 -2.54 -9.46 -0.01
C ILE A 38 -3.53 -10.58 0.29
N ASP A 39 -4.60 -10.25 1.00
CA ASP A 39 -5.75 -11.12 1.14
C ASP A 39 -6.71 -10.90 -0.05
N ALA A 40 -6.48 -11.66 -1.12
CA ALA A 40 -7.30 -11.58 -2.31
C ALA A 40 -8.73 -12.14 -2.10
N GLY A 41 -8.96 -12.94 -1.05
CA GLY A 41 -10.29 -13.48 -0.73
C GLY A 41 -11.24 -12.42 -0.19
N ILE A 42 -10.72 -11.36 0.42
CA ILE A 42 -11.51 -10.22 0.90
C ILE A 42 -11.97 -9.31 -0.24
N LEU A 43 -11.08 -9.05 -1.20
CA LEU A 43 -11.38 -8.23 -2.38
C LEU A 43 -11.53 -9.12 -3.60
N GLU A 44 -12.62 -9.89 -3.60
CA GLU A 44 -12.96 -10.89 -4.64
C GLU A 44 -12.92 -10.33 -6.08
N ASP A 45 -13.17 -9.02 -6.25
CA ASP A 45 -13.06 -8.32 -7.52
C ASP A 45 -11.74 -7.50 -7.60
N PRO A 46 -10.82 -7.83 -8.53
CA PRO A 46 -9.56 -7.09 -8.70
C PRO A 46 -9.77 -5.61 -9.06
N THR A 47 -10.93 -5.24 -9.61
CA THR A 47 -11.30 -3.85 -9.87
C THR A 47 -11.41 -3.06 -8.57
N VAL A 48 -11.95 -3.68 -7.51
CA VAL A 48 -12.06 -3.08 -6.18
C VAL A 48 -10.68 -2.86 -5.56
N PHE A 49 -9.74 -3.80 -5.76
CA PHE A 49 -8.34 -3.58 -5.37
C PHE A 49 -7.74 -2.38 -6.11
N GLY A 50 -8.04 -2.21 -7.40
CA GLY A 50 -7.64 -1.02 -8.16
C GLY A 50 -8.16 0.29 -7.57
N TYR A 51 -9.42 0.34 -7.13
CA TYR A 51 -9.98 1.51 -6.44
C TYR A 51 -9.31 1.77 -5.09
N LEU A 52 -9.07 0.72 -4.30
CA LEU A 52 -8.33 0.82 -3.04
C LEU A 52 -6.92 1.40 -3.24
N LEU A 53 -6.21 0.98 -4.27
CA LEU A 53 -4.89 1.52 -4.60
C LEU A 53 -4.96 3.00 -4.97
N ALA A 54 -5.97 3.42 -5.73
CA ALA A 54 -6.16 4.83 -6.07
C ALA A 54 -6.40 5.70 -4.83
N ASP A 55 -7.25 5.24 -3.90
CA ASP A 55 -7.50 5.93 -2.63
C ASP A 55 -6.24 6.00 -1.77
N THR A 56 -5.47 4.90 -1.74
CA THR A 56 -4.19 4.83 -1.02
C THR A 56 -3.17 5.83 -1.57
N ILE A 57 -3.05 5.94 -2.90
CA ILE A 57 -2.16 6.90 -3.57
C ILE A 57 -2.54 8.34 -3.22
N ARG A 58 -3.83 8.67 -3.20
CA ARG A 58 -4.29 10.01 -2.81
C ARG A 58 -4.01 10.32 -1.33
N HIS A 59 -4.18 9.36 -0.44
CA HIS A 59 -3.79 9.53 0.97
C HIS A 59 -2.28 9.68 1.12
N ALA A 60 -1.49 8.93 0.35
CA ALA A 60 -0.04 9.07 0.33
C ALA A 60 0.37 10.49 -0.10
N ALA A 61 -0.21 11.03 -1.18
CA ALA A 61 0.09 12.40 -1.62
C ALA A 61 -0.09 13.43 -0.50
N ARG A 62 -1.21 13.36 0.23
CA ARG A 62 -1.47 14.20 1.42
C ARG A 62 -0.43 14.01 2.52
N ALA A 63 -0.09 12.76 2.82
CA ALA A 63 0.90 12.44 3.84
C ALA A 63 2.29 12.98 3.48
N TYR A 64 2.72 12.82 2.22
CA TYR A 64 4.00 13.36 1.74
C TYR A 64 4.02 14.88 1.71
N ALA A 65 2.94 15.53 1.27
CA ALA A 65 2.78 16.98 1.32
C ALA A 65 2.95 17.51 2.76
N GLY A 66 2.24 16.92 3.72
CA GLY A 66 2.33 17.31 5.13
C GLY A 66 3.68 17.00 5.78
N THR A 67 4.31 15.87 5.43
CA THR A 67 5.57 15.43 6.04
C THR A 67 6.78 16.22 5.51
N TRP A 68 6.79 16.53 4.21
CA TRP A 68 7.96 17.09 3.52
C TRP A 68 7.77 18.52 3.04
N GLY A 69 6.60 19.14 3.30
CA GLY A 69 6.30 20.50 2.84
C GLY A 69 6.17 20.60 1.32
N LEU A 70 5.75 19.52 0.66
CA LEU A 70 5.50 19.48 -0.78
C LEU A 70 4.10 20.02 -1.08
N ASP A 71 3.91 20.48 -2.31
CA ASP A 71 2.57 20.65 -2.88
C ASP A 71 1.90 19.26 -3.07
N GLU A 72 0.62 19.13 -2.72
CA GLU A 72 -0.11 17.85 -2.75
C GLU A 72 -0.25 17.32 -4.19
N ASP A 73 -0.51 18.19 -5.17
CA ASP A 73 -0.64 17.80 -6.57
C ASP A 73 0.72 17.38 -7.15
N ALA A 74 1.80 18.08 -6.79
CA ALA A 74 3.16 17.69 -7.15
C ALA A 74 3.55 16.33 -6.53
N ALA A 75 3.20 16.08 -5.27
CA ALA A 75 3.42 14.80 -4.62
C ALA A 75 2.60 13.67 -5.29
N LEU A 76 1.33 13.93 -5.61
CA LEU A 76 0.47 13.00 -6.32
C LEU A 76 1.05 12.64 -7.70
N GLN A 77 1.47 13.64 -8.47
CA GLN A 77 2.06 13.42 -9.79
C GLN A 77 3.31 12.54 -9.71
N ALA A 78 4.23 12.85 -8.78
CA ALA A 78 5.44 12.07 -8.60
C ALA A 78 5.14 10.61 -8.21
N ILE A 79 4.15 10.37 -7.34
CA ILE A 79 3.73 9.02 -6.96
C ILE A 79 3.16 8.27 -8.17
N VAL A 80 2.25 8.89 -8.92
CA VAL A 80 1.61 8.28 -10.09
C VAL A 80 2.63 7.96 -11.19
N ASP A 81 3.60 8.84 -11.43
CA ASP A 81 4.68 8.60 -12.39
C ASP A 81 5.54 7.39 -11.97
N GLY A 82 5.85 7.28 -10.67
CA GLY A 82 6.55 6.13 -10.11
C GLY A 82 5.77 4.82 -10.29
N VAL A 83 4.49 4.82 -9.94
CA VAL A 83 3.59 3.65 -10.11
C VAL A 83 3.49 3.25 -11.57
N GLY A 84 3.23 4.20 -12.47
CA GLY A 84 3.12 3.95 -13.90
C GLY A 84 4.42 3.46 -14.54
N THR A 85 5.58 3.83 -13.99
CA THR A 85 6.88 3.30 -14.41
C THR A 85 7.06 1.87 -13.93
N GLU A 86 6.89 1.59 -12.63
CA GLU A 86 7.06 0.23 -12.09
C GLU A 86 6.07 -0.78 -12.71
N LEU A 87 4.80 -0.39 -12.95
CA LEU A 87 3.82 -1.26 -13.62
C LEU A 87 4.21 -1.62 -15.06
N ARG A 88 5.00 -0.77 -15.74
CA ARG A 88 5.46 -1.01 -17.12
C ARG A 88 6.80 -1.74 -17.19
N GLU A 89 7.71 -1.44 -16.27
CA GLU A 89 9.12 -1.84 -16.36
C GLU A 89 9.55 -2.83 -15.28
N GLN A 90 8.79 -2.95 -14.18
CA GLN A 90 9.00 -3.85 -13.04
C GLN A 90 10.48 -4.06 -12.67
N PHE A 91 11.04 -3.18 -11.83
CA PHE A 91 12.46 -3.24 -11.47
C PHE A 91 12.79 -4.32 -10.43
N THR A 92 11.78 -4.86 -9.74
CA THR A 92 11.96 -5.86 -8.68
C THR A 92 11.26 -7.18 -8.99
N THR A 93 11.81 -8.31 -8.55
CA THR A 93 11.15 -9.61 -8.70
C THR A 93 10.01 -9.74 -7.69
N ILE A 94 8.77 -9.88 -8.17
CA ILE A 94 7.64 -10.27 -7.34
C ILE A 94 7.82 -11.75 -7.00
N THR A 95 8.06 -12.04 -5.73
CA THR A 95 8.09 -13.42 -5.24
C THR A 95 6.73 -13.74 -4.64
N THR A 96 6.08 -14.80 -5.10
CA THR A 96 4.84 -15.28 -4.48
C THR A 96 5.15 -15.77 -3.06
N ILE A 97 4.76 -14.98 -2.06
CA ILE A 97 4.92 -15.33 -0.64
C ILE A 97 3.73 -16.18 -0.17
N GLN A 98 2.55 -15.97 -0.77
CA GLN A 98 1.32 -16.74 -0.53
C GLN A 98 0.59 -16.93 -1.87
N GLU A 99 0.24 -18.18 -2.19
CA GLU A 99 -0.83 -18.46 -3.15
C GLU A 99 -2.12 -18.01 -2.47
N GLY A 100 -2.85 -17.06 -3.06
CA GLY A 100 -4.01 -16.40 -2.43
C GLY A 100 -4.83 -17.35 -1.57
N MET A 101 -5.01 -17.03 -0.29
CA MET A 101 -5.67 -17.92 0.66
C MET A 101 -7.17 -17.97 0.32
N HIS A 102 -7.67 -19.18 0.04
CA HIS A 102 -9.09 -19.50 -0.03
C HIS A 102 -9.64 -19.83 1.36
#